data_AF-A0A843VK35-F1
#
_entry.id   AF-A0A843VK35-F1
#
_cell.length_a   1.000
_cell.length_b   1.000
_cell.length_c   1.000
_cell.angle_alpha   90.00
_cell.angle_beta   90.00
_cell.angle_gamma   90.00
#
_symmetry.space_group_name_H-M   'P 1'
#
loop_
_entity.id
_entity.type
_entity.pdbx_description
1 polymer ?
#
loop_
_entity_poly.entity_id
_entity_poly.type
_entity_poly.pdbx_seq_one_letter_code
_entity_poly.pdbx_strand_id
1 'polypeptide(L)'
;MASLVGLARLTAVAVAGLVTFWALGFQTSFLQAATDDDVHSSATAQLDFIYSVLHPLLMVIGFILLTGEAILAHRTLGGWSRGTRTSAHLALQGAAFAFGVFGIWAKFQATDGVVSNFLSLHSWMGLLCLSLFAAQWVVGFLSFWHRGEARRVRATVLPWHVFLGLYTYGLAVATAETGLLEKLTFLRQAARRSQATAASASSSFSQRSTESAVVNALGVGMALLCGMVVLAAVSPKDRPGGKSSTTRTSKAINGYHYGTSNVVHVSDGETNHGPRHHDHYHYPRPTLQGGKKVAGDEDWKLHN
;
A
#
# COMPACT_ATOMS: atom_id res chain seq x y z
N MET A 1 10.58 -12.95 8.61
CA MET A 1 10.22 -11.81 7.73
C MET A 1 10.96 -11.79 6.39
N ALA A 2 12.29 -11.89 6.35
CA ALA A 2 13.03 -11.94 5.06
C ALA A 2 12.58 -13.10 4.15
N SER A 3 12.33 -14.29 4.73
CA SER A 3 11.82 -15.46 3.98
C SER A 3 10.44 -15.22 3.37
N LEU A 4 9.54 -14.50 4.06
CA LEU A 4 8.19 -14.20 3.56
C LEU A 4 8.25 -13.25 2.35
N VAL A 5 9.11 -12.23 2.40
CA VAL A 5 9.33 -11.32 1.26
C VAL A 5 9.98 -12.04 0.09
N GLY A 6 10.95 -12.93 0.37
CA GLY A 6 11.57 -13.78 -0.66
C GLY A 6 10.55 -14.68 -1.36
N LEU A 7 9.66 -15.33 -0.59
CA LEU A 7 8.57 -16.14 -1.13
C LEU A 7 7.58 -15.30 -1.95
N ALA A 8 7.18 -14.13 -1.46
CA ALA A 8 6.30 -13.22 -2.21
C ALA A 8 6.90 -12.84 -3.57
N ARG A 9 8.21 -12.54 -3.62
CA ARG A 9 8.91 -12.23 -4.88
C ARG A 9 9.01 -13.41 -5.82
N LEU A 10 9.31 -14.60 -5.29
CA LEU A 10 9.35 -15.81 -6.09
C LEU A 10 7.97 -16.10 -6.71
N THR A 11 6.90 -15.98 -5.92
CA THR A 11 5.54 -16.13 -6.41
C THR A 11 5.17 -15.04 -7.42
N ALA A 12 5.59 -13.79 -7.23
CA ALA A 12 5.38 -12.72 -8.20
C ALA A 12 6.05 -13.03 -9.55
N VAL A 13 7.29 -13.53 -9.54
CA VAL A 13 8.00 -13.97 -10.76
C VAL A 13 7.29 -15.16 -11.40
N ALA A 14 6.83 -16.13 -10.62
CA ALA A 14 6.06 -17.26 -11.14
C ALA A 14 4.74 -16.79 -11.79
N VAL A 15 3.99 -15.88 -11.15
CA VAL A 15 2.76 -15.27 -11.67
C VAL A 15 3.04 -14.51 -12.97
N ALA A 16 4.12 -13.72 -13.04
CA ALA A 16 4.54 -13.02 -14.25
C ALA A 16 4.85 -14.00 -15.39
N GLY A 17 5.56 -15.09 -15.08
CA GLY A 17 5.85 -16.17 -16.03
C GLY A 17 4.58 -16.86 -16.51
N LEU A 18 3.65 -17.20 -15.60
CA LEU A 18 2.39 -17.85 -15.94
C LEU A 18 1.49 -16.96 -16.81
N VAL A 19 1.31 -15.68 -16.49
CA VAL A 19 0.47 -14.78 -17.30
C VAL A 19 1.08 -14.53 -18.68
N THR A 20 2.41 -14.44 -18.77
CA THR A 20 3.11 -14.29 -20.05
C THR A 20 3.01 -15.57 -20.88
N PHE A 21 3.22 -16.73 -20.27
CA PHE A 21 3.03 -18.03 -20.91
C PHE A 21 1.59 -18.21 -21.40
N TRP A 22 0.60 -17.80 -20.61
CA TRP A 22 -0.80 -17.85 -21.01
C TRP A 22 -1.08 -16.92 -22.20
N ALA A 23 -0.64 -15.67 -22.12
CA ALA A 23 -0.79 -14.66 -23.17
C ALA A 23 -0.15 -15.07 -24.52
N LEU A 24 1.05 -15.68 -24.49
CA LEU A 24 1.79 -16.07 -25.68
C LEU A 24 1.47 -17.48 -26.17
N GLY A 25 1.12 -18.40 -25.27
CA GLY A 25 0.85 -19.81 -25.59
C GLY A 25 -0.57 -20.09 -26.06
N PHE A 26 -1.54 -19.24 -25.70
CA PHE A 26 -2.96 -19.44 -26.02
C PHE A 26 -3.54 -18.31 -26.87
N GLN A 27 -2.79 -17.88 -27.89
CA GLN A 27 -3.19 -16.82 -28.82
C GLN A 27 -4.56 -17.10 -29.48
N THR A 28 -4.86 -18.36 -29.76
CA THR A 28 -6.13 -18.78 -30.36
C THR A 28 -7.37 -18.47 -29.51
N SER A 29 -7.21 -18.40 -28.18
CA SER A 29 -8.27 -18.03 -27.23
C SER A 29 -8.59 -16.52 -27.21
N PHE A 30 -7.72 -15.71 -27.79
CA PHE A 30 -7.96 -14.28 -28.02
C PHE A 30 -8.40 -14.00 -29.47
N LEU A 31 -8.11 -14.90 -30.42
CA LEU A 31 -8.48 -14.77 -31.84
C LEU A 31 -9.90 -15.25 -32.19
N GLN A 32 -10.56 -16.04 -31.34
CA GLN A 32 -11.88 -16.62 -31.63
C GLN A 32 -13.03 -15.59 -31.75
N ALA A 33 -12.73 -14.29 -31.65
CA ALA A 33 -13.64 -13.18 -31.94
C ALA A 33 -13.55 -12.65 -33.38
N ALA A 34 -12.55 -13.07 -34.17
CA ALA A 34 -12.33 -12.62 -35.54
C ALA A 34 -12.76 -13.70 -36.55
N THR A 35 -14.06 -13.96 -36.65
CA THR A 35 -14.62 -14.68 -37.79
C THR A 35 -15.82 -13.88 -38.29
N ASP A 36 -15.55 -12.97 -39.23
CA ASP A 36 -16.12 -12.94 -40.58
C ASP A 36 -15.83 -11.56 -41.23
N ASP A 37 -15.48 -11.59 -42.52
CA ASP A 37 -15.31 -10.50 -43.50
C ASP A 37 -13.96 -9.71 -43.65
N ASP A 38 -13.29 -10.03 -44.76
CA ASP A 38 -12.45 -9.26 -45.70
C ASP A 38 -11.30 -8.32 -45.24
N VAL A 39 -10.08 -8.82 -45.44
CA VAL A 39 -8.76 -8.21 -45.82
C VAL A 39 -8.38 -6.81 -45.27
N HIS A 40 -9.25 -5.80 -45.27
CA HIS A 40 -9.06 -4.56 -44.50
C HIS A 40 -9.26 -4.77 -42.99
N SER A 41 -9.91 -5.86 -42.61
CA SER A 41 -10.09 -6.33 -41.23
C SER A 41 -8.84 -6.97 -40.61
N SER A 42 -7.81 -7.29 -41.39
CA SER A 42 -6.62 -8.02 -40.89
C SER A 42 -5.75 -7.19 -39.93
N ALA A 43 -5.49 -5.92 -40.27
CA ALA A 43 -4.71 -5.02 -39.42
C ALA A 43 -5.49 -4.62 -38.15
N THR A 44 -6.80 -4.36 -38.27
CA THR A 44 -7.66 -4.06 -37.11
C THR A 44 -7.87 -5.27 -36.22
N ALA A 45 -8.08 -6.48 -36.77
CA ALA A 45 -8.18 -7.71 -35.99
C ALA A 45 -6.85 -8.08 -35.30
N GLN A 46 -5.71 -7.80 -35.94
CA GLN A 46 -4.41 -7.97 -35.32
C GLN A 46 -4.19 -6.99 -34.15
N LEU A 47 -4.62 -5.73 -34.30
CA LEU A 47 -4.57 -4.75 -33.23
C LEU A 47 -5.52 -5.11 -32.08
N ASP A 48 -6.74 -5.56 -32.37
CA ASP A 48 -7.71 -6.03 -31.37
C ASP A 48 -7.17 -7.21 -30.55
N PHE A 49 -6.53 -8.17 -31.23
CA PHE A 49 -5.84 -9.26 -30.57
C PHE A 49 -4.72 -8.75 -29.65
N ILE A 50 -3.88 -7.84 -30.13
CA ILE A 50 -2.81 -7.24 -29.33
C ILE A 50 -3.38 -6.55 -28.09
N TYR A 51 -4.44 -5.75 -28.22
CA TYR A 51 -5.07 -5.06 -27.10
C TYR A 51 -5.71 -6.02 -26.10
N SER A 52 -6.36 -7.09 -26.58
CA SER A 52 -6.98 -8.12 -25.75
C SER A 52 -5.94 -8.87 -24.90
N VAL A 53 -4.74 -9.10 -25.43
CA VAL A 53 -3.62 -9.73 -24.72
C VAL A 53 -2.90 -8.73 -23.80
N LEU A 54 -2.76 -7.47 -24.21
CA LEU A 54 -2.13 -6.43 -23.41
C LEU A 54 -2.91 -6.14 -22.13
N HIS A 55 -4.25 -6.16 -22.17
CA HIS A 55 -5.09 -5.89 -20.99
C HIS A 55 -4.69 -6.74 -19.76
N PRO A 56 -4.75 -8.09 -19.78
CA PRO A 56 -4.38 -8.90 -18.63
C PRO A 56 -2.89 -8.80 -18.28
N LEU A 57 -1.99 -8.59 -19.25
CA LEU A 57 -0.56 -8.40 -18.98
C LEU A 57 -0.31 -7.11 -18.20
N LEU A 58 -0.90 -5.99 -18.64
CA LEU A 58 -0.78 -4.69 -17.99
C LEU A 58 -1.43 -4.69 -16.61
N MET A 59 -2.58 -5.34 -16.46
CA MET A 59 -3.28 -5.44 -15.18
C MET A 59 -2.54 -6.35 -14.18
N VAL A 60 -2.02 -7.51 -14.61
CA VAL A 60 -1.30 -8.41 -13.69
C VAL A 60 0.10 -7.88 -13.41
N ILE A 61 0.92 -7.65 -14.44
CA ILE A 61 2.34 -7.28 -14.26
C ILE A 61 2.47 -5.83 -13.81
N GLY A 62 1.77 -4.92 -14.48
CA GLY A 62 1.88 -3.48 -14.24
C GLY A 62 1.08 -3.00 -13.03
N PHE A 63 -0.15 -3.48 -12.85
CA PHE A 63 -0.99 -3.03 -11.73
C PHE A 63 -0.81 -3.90 -10.48
N ILE A 64 -0.99 -5.23 -10.54
CA ILE A 64 -0.92 -6.09 -9.34
C ILE A 64 0.51 -6.26 -8.82
N LEU A 65 1.45 -6.75 -9.65
CA LEU A 65 2.80 -7.08 -9.17
C LEU A 65 3.56 -5.83 -8.72
N LEU A 66 3.47 -4.75 -9.50
CA LEU A 66 4.12 -3.48 -9.20
C LEU A 66 3.55 -2.84 -7.92
N THR A 67 2.22 -2.88 -7.72
CA THR A 67 1.60 -2.44 -6.46
C THR A 67 2.07 -3.29 -5.28
N GLY A 68 2.14 -4.61 -5.44
CA GLY A 68 2.64 -5.52 -4.41
C GLY A 68 4.08 -5.19 -3.99
N GLU A 69 4.98 -4.97 -4.96
CA GLU A 69 6.36 -4.54 -4.66
C GLU A 69 6.41 -3.14 -4.04
N ALA A 70 5.55 -2.20 -4.47
CA ALA A 70 5.48 -0.87 -3.87
C ALA A 70 5.09 -0.92 -2.38
N ILE A 71 4.17 -1.81 -2.01
CA ILE A 71 3.78 -2.05 -0.60
C ILE A 71 4.96 -2.63 0.19
N LEU A 72 5.68 -3.61 -0.38
CA LEU A 72 6.83 -4.24 0.25
C LEU A 72 8.06 -3.32 0.34
N ALA A 73 8.21 -2.36 -0.57
CA ALA A 73 9.36 -1.45 -0.66
C ALA A 73 9.61 -0.68 0.65
N HIS A 74 8.56 -0.25 1.34
CA HIS A 74 8.68 0.44 2.63
C HIS A 74 9.31 -0.43 3.73
N ARG A 75 9.20 -1.76 3.61
CA ARG A 75 9.75 -2.72 4.56
C ARG A 75 11.17 -3.16 4.19
N THR A 76 11.39 -3.45 2.90
CA THR A 76 12.69 -3.95 2.39
C THR A 76 13.75 -2.86 2.34
N LEU A 77 13.38 -1.62 2.00
CA LEU A 77 14.31 -0.50 1.88
C LEU A 77 14.60 0.18 3.23
N GLY A 78 14.60 -0.59 4.33
CA GLY A 78 14.78 -0.08 5.69
C GLY A 78 16.03 0.78 5.90
N GLY A 79 17.08 0.58 5.11
CA GLY A 79 18.31 1.38 5.15
C GLY A 79 18.25 2.76 4.48
N TRP A 80 17.21 3.07 3.71
CA TRP A 80 17.13 4.33 2.95
C TRP A 80 16.59 5.51 3.77
N SER A 81 16.69 6.74 3.27
CA SER A 81 16.06 7.88 3.95
C SER A 81 14.51 7.77 3.91
N ARG A 82 13.82 8.40 4.88
CA ARG A 82 12.34 8.40 4.89
C ARG A 82 11.75 9.06 3.64
N GLY A 83 12.38 10.13 3.16
CA GLY A 83 11.96 10.82 1.94
C GLY A 83 12.12 9.94 0.71
N THR A 84 13.27 9.26 0.56
CA THR A 84 13.53 8.39 -0.59
C THR A 84 12.57 7.20 -0.65
N ARG A 85 12.27 6.56 0.49
CA ARG A 85 11.29 5.46 0.51
C ARG A 85 9.88 5.91 0.12
N THR A 86 9.47 7.08 0.61
CA THR A 86 8.16 7.66 0.29
C THR A 86 8.07 8.04 -1.18
N SER A 87 9.15 8.60 -1.75
CA SER A 87 9.28 8.89 -3.18
C SER A 87 9.16 7.61 -4.02
N ALA A 88 9.92 6.57 -3.65
CA ALA A 88 9.92 5.30 -4.36
C ALA A 88 8.55 4.64 -4.35
N HIS A 89 7.86 4.63 -3.19
CA HIS A 89 6.49 4.12 -3.09
C HIS A 89 5.53 4.91 -3.98
N LEU A 90 5.56 6.25 -3.90
CA LEU A 90 4.73 7.12 -4.72
C LEU A 90 4.96 6.90 -6.22
N ALA A 91 6.22 6.78 -6.64
CA ALA A 91 6.60 6.56 -8.04
C ALA A 91 6.17 5.17 -8.53
N LEU A 92 6.40 4.12 -7.74
CA LEU A 92 5.98 2.75 -8.09
C LEU A 92 4.46 2.64 -8.18
N GLN A 93 3.72 3.24 -7.24
CA GLN A 93 2.26 3.29 -7.29
C GLN A 93 1.75 4.13 -8.47
N GLY A 94 2.44 5.22 -8.81
CA GLY A 94 2.10 6.04 -9.97
C GLY A 94 2.31 5.29 -11.28
N ALA A 95 3.41 4.54 -11.40
CA ALA A 95 3.65 3.65 -12.53
C ALA A 95 2.57 2.55 -12.61
N ALA A 96 2.22 1.93 -11.48
CA ALA A 96 1.17 0.92 -11.41
C ALA A 96 -0.18 1.48 -11.87
N PHE A 97 -0.54 2.69 -11.41
CA PHE A 97 -1.76 3.37 -11.84
C PHE A 97 -1.76 3.64 -13.34
N ALA A 98 -0.64 4.12 -13.90
CA ALA A 98 -0.52 4.34 -15.34
C ALA A 98 -0.72 3.05 -16.14
N PHE A 99 -0.15 1.93 -15.69
CA PHE A 99 -0.39 0.61 -16.29
C PHE A 99 -1.86 0.18 -16.19
N GLY A 100 -2.53 0.43 -15.06
CA GLY A 100 -3.96 0.15 -14.90
C GLY A 100 -4.85 0.97 -15.84
N VAL A 101 -4.59 2.28 -15.96
CA VAL A 101 -5.27 3.17 -16.91
C VAL A 101 -5.05 2.71 -18.35
N PHE A 102 -3.80 2.40 -18.72
CA PHE A 102 -3.46 1.94 -20.06
C PHE A 102 -4.06 0.55 -20.37
N GLY A 103 -4.11 -0.35 -19.38
CA GLY A 103 -4.76 -1.66 -19.51
C GLY A 103 -6.25 -1.55 -19.76
N ILE A 104 -6.94 -0.64 -19.06
CA ILE A 104 -8.36 -0.36 -19.30
C ILE A 104 -8.58 0.33 -20.65
N TRP A 105 -7.73 1.29 -21.00
CA TRP A 105 -7.76 1.95 -22.31
C TRP A 105 -7.60 0.93 -23.46
N ALA A 106 -6.64 0.01 -23.37
CA ALA A 106 -6.45 -1.05 -24.35
C ALA A 106 -7.73 -1.89 -24.53
N LYS A 107 -8.43 -2.19 -23.43
CA LYS A 107 -9.69 -2.94 -23.48
C LYS A 107 -10.83 -2.18 -24.14
N PHE A 108 -10.89 -0.85 -24.02
CA PHE A 108 -11.88 -0.02 -24.73
C PHE A 108 -11.57 0.15 -26.21
N GLN A 109 -10.31 0.00 -26.61
CA GLN A 109 -9.91 0.01 -28.01
C GLN A 109 -10.19 -1.31 -28.71
N ALA A 110 -10.24 -2.43 -27.98
CA ALA A 110 -10.70 -3.70 -28.52
C ALA A 110 -12.20 -3.63 -28.85
N THR A 111 -12.58 -4.05 -30.05
CA THR A 111 -13.91 -3.87 -30.68
C THR A 111 -15.11 -4.51 -29.94
N ASP A 112 -14.91 -5.09 -28.74
CA ASP A 112 -16.01 -5.53 -27.89
C ASP A 112 -16.86 -4.31 -27.50
N GLY A 113 -18.12 -4.28 -27.94
CA GLY A 113 -19.01 -3.14 -27.75
C GLY A 113 -19.03 -2.62 -26.30
N VAL A 114 -18.97 -1.29 -26.13
CA VAL A 114 -18.94 -0.60 -24.83
C VAL A 114 -20.03 -1.11 -23.87
N VAL A 115 -21.18 -1.53 -24.40
CA VAL A 115 -22.32 -2.01 -23.61
C VAL A 115 -22.11 -3.40 -23.01
N SER A 116 -21.56 -4.38 -23.74
CA SER A 116 -21.25 -5.72 -23.18
C SER A 116 -20.18 -5.61 -22.09
N ASN A 117 -19.29 -4.65 -22.31
CA ASN A 117 -18.14 -4.34 -21.50
C ASN A 117 -18.46 -3.72 -20.13
N PHE A 118 -19.65 -3.12 -19.94
CA PHE A 118 -20.14 -2.59 -18.66
C PHE A 118 -21.21 -3.47 -17.99
N LEU A 119 -21.63 -4.56 -18.62
CA LEU A 119 -22.59 -5.51 -18.04
C LEU A 119 -21.91 -6.55 -17.13
N SER A 120 -20.58 -6.68 -17.21
CA SER A 120 -19.83 -7.67 -16.44
C SER A 120 -19.46 -7.15 -15.05
N LEU A 121 -19.56 -8.01 -14.03
CA LEU A 121 -19.21 -7.66 -12.64
C LEU A 121 -17.73 -7.28 -12.51
N HIS A 122 -16.86 -7.91 -13.32
CA HIS A 122 -15.45 -7.54 -13.43
C HIS A 122 -15.25 -6.06 -13.77
N SER A 123 -16.02 -5.51 -14.72
CA SER A 123 -15.88 -4.12 -15.16
C SER A 123 -16.26 -3.10 -14.06
N TRP A 124 -17.33 -3.37 -13.30
CA TRP A 124 -17.76 -2.52 -12.18
C TRP A 124 -16.75 -2.55 -11.04
N MET A 125 -16.26 -3.74 -10.69
CA MET A 125 -15.20 -3.89 -9.69
C MET A 125 -13.90 -3.21 -10.13
N GLY A 126 -13.53 -3.32 -11.41
CA GLY A 126 -12.37 -2.66 -11.99
C GLY A 126 -12.46 -1.14 -11.96
N LEU A 127 -13.62 -0.57 -12.30
CA LEU A 127 -13.84 0.87 -12.22
C LEU A 127 -13.77 1.38 -10.77
N LEU A 128 -14.41 0.66 -9.84
CA LEU A 128 -14.33 0.96 -8.41
C LEU A 128 -12.88 0.90 -7.91
N CYS A 129 -12.15 -0.17 -8.27
CA CYS A 129 -10.76 -0.38 -7.89
C CYS A 129 -9.86 0.76 -8.40
N LEU A 130 -9.97 1.11 -9.69
CA LEU A 130 -9.17 2.18 -10.28
C LEU A 130 -9.48 3.54 -9.65
N SER A 131 -10.75 3.81 -9.36
CA SER A 131 -11.19 5.05 -8.72
C SER A 131 -10.65 5.17 -7.29
N LEU A 132 -10.73 4.09 -6.50
CA LEU A 132 -10.15 4.02 -5.15
C LEU A 132 -8.63 4.18 -5.20
N PHE A 133 -7.96 3.54 -6.16
CA PHE A 133 -6.51 3.66 -6.34
C PHE A 133 -6.10 5.10 -6.67
N ALA A 134 -6.83 5.76 -7.59
CA ALA A 134 -6.58 7.16 -7.97
C ALA A 134 -6.74 8.10 -6.77
N ALA A 135 -7.85 7.98 -6.04
CA ALA A 135 -8.10 8.75 -4.83
C ALA A 135 -6.98 8.53 -3.81
N GLN A 136 -6.56 7.27 -3.63
CA GLN A 136 -5.53 6.94 -2.66
C GLN A 136 -4.14 7.46 -3.05
N TRP A 137 -3.81 7.44 -4.35
CA TRP A 137 -2.57 7.99 -4.87
C TRP A 137 -2.53 9.53 -4.71
N VAL A 138 -3.63 10.23 -5.01
CA VAL A 138 -3.74 11.68 -4.83
C VAL A 138 -3.64 12.07 -3.36
N VAL A 139 -4.37 11.39 -2.47
CA VAL A 139 -4.28 11.63 -1.02
C VAL A 139 -2.87 11.35 -0.51
N GLY A 140 -2.24 10.27 -0.98
CA GLY A 140 -0.86 9.94 -0.62
C GLY A 140 0.15 10.99 -1.10
N PHE A 141 -0.01 11.49 -2.32
CA PHE A 141 0.80 12.57 -2.90
C PHE A 141 0.66 13.86 -2.07
N LEU A 142 -0.57 14.34 -1.87
CA LEU A 142 -0.82 15.58 -1.15
C LEU A 142 -0.38 15.49 0.33
N SER A 143 -0.61 14.35 0.99
CA SER A 143 -0.32 14.21 2.41
C SER A 143 1.17 14.02 2.71
N PHE A 144 1.85 13.18 1.93
CA PHE A 144 3.20 12.71 2.28
C PHE A 144 4.31 13.34 1.45
N TRP A 145 4.02 13.82 0.23
CA TRP A 145 4.98 14.51 -0.62
C TRP A 145 4.97 16.03 -0.37
N HIS A 146 3.79 16.64 -0.30
CA HIS A 146 3.67 18.09 -0.14
C HIS A 146 4.04 18.53 1.29
N ARG A 147 5.07 19.36 1.47
CA ARG A 147 5.60 19.80 2.78
C ARG A 147 4.61 20.67 3.60
N GLY A 148 3.47 21.07 3.02
CA GLY A 148 2.54 22.02 3.61
C GLY A 148 1.54 21.45 4.63
N GLU A 149 1.31 20.13 4.69
CA GLU A 149 0.31 19.59 5.61
C GLU A 149 0.80 19.47 7.06
N ALA A 150 -0.06 19.90 7.99
CA ALA A 150 0.21 19.81 9.42
C ALA A 150 0.46 18.35 9.86
N ARG A 151 1.48 18.14 10.68
CA ARG A 151 1.89 16.81 11.20
C ARG A 151 0.74 16.02 11.83
N ARG A 152 -0.27 16.71 12.37
CA ARG A 152 -1.49 16.12 12.94
C ARG A 152 -2.38 15.46 11.88
N VAL A 153 -2.58 16.10 10.72
CA VAL A 153 -3.41 15.56 9.62
C VAL A 153 -2.80 14.26 9.09
N ARG A 154 -1.48 14.26 8.85
CA ARG A 154 -0.74 13.07 8.43
C ARG A 154 -0.85 11.89 9.40
N ALA A 155 -0.86 12.17 10.71
CA ALA A 155 -0.99 11.14 11.73
C ALA A 155 -2.39 10.48 11.72
N THR A 156 -3.43 11.24 11.41
CA THR A 156 -4.81 10.74 11.29
C THR A 156 -5.06 10.02 9.96
N VAL A 157 -4.50 10.51 8.85
CA VAL A 157 -4.71 9.94 7.50
C VAL A 157 -3.93 8.64 7.30
N LEU A 158 -2.74 8.51 7.90
CA LEU A 158 -1.87 7.34 7.71
C LEU A 158 -2.55 5.97 7.96
N PRO A 159 -3.26 5.71 9.08
CA PRO A 159 -3.93 4.43 9.29
C PRO A 159 -4.99 4.14 8.23
N TRP A 160 -5.76 5.15 7.82
CA TRP A 160 -6.74 5.03 6.74
C TRP A 160 -6.08 4.77 5.39
N HIS A 161 -4.95 5.42 5.11
CA HIS A 161 -4.18 5.22 3.89
C HIS A 161 -3.69 3.77 3.77
N VAL A 162 -3.15 3.22 4.87
CA VAL A 162 -2.69 1.82 4.91
C VAL A 162 -3.86 0.84 4.74
N PHE A 163 -4.95 1.04 5.50
CA PHE A 163 -6.12 0.17 5.43
C PHE A 163 -6.74 0.15 4.02
N LEU A 164 -7.06 1.33 3.48
CA LEU A 164 -7.69 1.44 2.17
C LEU A 164 -6.74 1.05 1.04
N GLY A 165 -5.42 1.24 1.20
CA GLY A 165 -4.41 0.74 0.27
C GLY A 165 -4.39 -0.79 0.18
N LEU A 166 -4.39 -1.49 1.33
CA LEU A 166 -4.45 -2.96 1.36
C LEU A 166 -5.79 -3.50 0.86
N TYR A 167 -6.90 -2.83 1.20
CA TYR A 167 -8.22 -3.16 0.69
C TYR A 167 -8.27 -3.06 -0.84
N THR A 168 -7.76 -1.95 -1.40
CA THR A 168 -7.74 -1.73 -2.86
C THR A 168 -6.86 -2.75 -3.57
N TYR A 169 -5.74 -3.14 -2.96
CA TYR A 169 -4.88 -4.22 -3.49
C TYR A 169 -5.59 -5.58 -3.50
N GLY A 170 -6.30 -5.93 -2.42
CA GLY A 170 -7.12 -7.15 -2.39
C GLY A 170 -8.26 -7.12 -3.42
N LEU A 171 -8.92 -5.97 -3.55
CA LEU A 171 -9.96 -5.76 -4.56
C LEU A 171 -9.42 -5.88 -5.99
N ALA A 172 -8.19 -5.40 -6.26
CA ALA A 172 -7.54 -5.56 -7.55
C ALA A 172 -7.33 -7.04 -7.92
N VAL A 173 -6.87 -7.84 -6.95
CA VAL A 173 -6.68 -9.29 -7.14
C VAL A 173 -8.01 -10.00 -7.36
N ALA A 174 -9.03 -9.71 -6.55
CA ALA A 174 -10.38 -10.26 -6.74
C ALA A 174 -10.97 -9.87 -8.11
N THR A 175 -10.73 -8.62 -8.55
CA THR A 175 -11.12 -8.16 -9.88
C THR A 175 -10.41 -8.95 -10.97
N ALA A 176 -9.10 -9.18 -10.87
CA ALA A 176 -8.39 -10.01 -11.83
C ALA A 176 -8.89 -11.46 -11.87
N GLU A 177 -9.23 -12.06 -10.72
CA GLU A 177 -9.83 -13.38 -10.65
C GLU A 177 -11.19 -13.44 -11.35
N THR A 178 -12.07 -12.45 -11.14
CA THR A 178 -13.35 -12.37 -11.85
C THR A 178 -13.17 -12.24 -13.37
N GLY A 179 -12.16 -11.49 -13.83
CA GLY A 179 -11.85 -11.37 -15.26
C GLY A 179 -11.35 -12.68 -15.87
N LEU A 180 -10.49 -13.42 -15.15
CA LEU A 180 -10.05 -14.75 -15.56
C LEU A 180 -11.22 -15.75 -15.60
N LEU A 181 -12.14 -15.69 -14.63
CA LEU A 181 -13.34 -16.53 -14.60
C LEU A 181 -14.30 -16.22 -15.75
N GLU A 182 -14.50 -14.94 -16.09
CA GLU A 182 -15.29 -14.52 -17.26
C GLU A 182 -14.68 -15.13 -18.54
N LYS A 183 -13.37 -14.96 -18.75
CA LYS A 183 -12.66 -15.52 -19.92
C LYS A 183 -12.77 -17.05 -19.98
N LEU A 184 -12.55 -17.74 -18.86
CA LEU A 184 -12.67 -19.20 -18.79
C LEU A 184 -14.09 -19.69 -19.08
N THR A 185 -15.10 -18.94 -18.63
CA THR A 185 -16.50 -19.27 -18.87
C THR A 185 -16.84 -19.16 -20.35
N PHE A 186 -16.39 -18.10 -21.03
CA PHE A 186 -16.54 -17.96 -22.48
C PHE A 186 -15.86 -19.11 -23.24
N LEU A 187 -14.63 -19.48 -22.86
CA LEU A 187 -13.89 -20.58 -23.49
C LEU A 187 -14.59 -21.93 -23.32
N ARG A 188 -15.19 -22.18 -22.14
CA ARG A 188 -15.98 -23.39 -21.85
C ARG A 188 -17.29 -23.42 -22.64
N GLN A 189 -17.99 -22.30 -22.76
CA GLN A 189 -19.22 -22.22 -23.56
C GLN A 189 -18.93 -22.46 -25.04
N ALA A 190 -17.85 -21.87 -25.58
CA ALA A 190 -17.40 -22.13 -26.94
C ALA A 190 -17.05 -23.62 -27.14
N ALA A 191 -16.39 -24.25 -26.16
CA ALA A 191 -16.05 -25.67 -26.21
C ALA A 191 -17.30 -26.57 -26.29
N ARG A 192 -18.32 -26.30 -25.46
CA ARG A 192 -19.59 -27.03 -25.50
C ARG A 192 -20.29 -26.92 -26.85
N ARG A 193 -20.26 -25.73 -27.48
CA ARG A 193 -20.82 -25.53 -28.83
C ARG A 193 -20.06 -26.34 -29.89
N SER A 194 -18.72 -26.36 -29.83
CA SER A 194 -17.90 -27.15 -30.77
C SER A 194 -17.97 -28.66 -30.56
N GLN A 195 -18.25 -29.12 -29.33
CA GLN A 195 -18.38 -30.55 -29.03
C GLN A 195 -19.66 -31.16 -29.65
N ALA A 196 -20.68 -30.34 -29.87
CA ALA A 196 -21.91 -30.75 -30.55
C ALA A 196 -21.71 -31.03 -32.06
N THR A 197 -20.58 -30.66 -32.67
CA THR A 197 -20.33 -30.72 -34.12
C THR A 197 -19.22 -31.69 -34.59
N ALA A 198 -18.73 -32.58 -33.73
CA ALA A 198 -17.91 -33.79 -34.02
C ALA A 198 -16.44 -33.68 -34.54
N ALA A 199 -15.73 -34.81 -34.36
CA ALA A 199 -14.46 -35.32 -34.93
C ALA A 199 -13.08 -34.73 -34.56
N SER A 200 -12.88 -33.43 -34.33
CA SER A 200 -11.55 -32.86 -33.98
C SER A 200 -11.32 -32.64 -32.48
N ALA A 201 -12.16 -33.25 -31.64
CA ALA A 201 -12.32 -32.87 -30.23
C ALA A 201 -11.10 -33.18 -29.33
N SER A 202 -10.26 -34.18 -29.64
CA SER A 202 -9.24 -34.66 -28.70
C SER A 202 -8.06 -33.68 -28.51
N SER A 203 -7.53 -33.09 -29.58
CA SER A 203 -6.41 -32.13 -29.50
C SER A 203 -6.87 -30.78 -28.96
N SER A 204 -8.00 -30.26 -29.42
CA SER A 204 -8.59 -29.01 -28.92
C SER A 204 -9.05 -29.12 -27.46
N PHE A 205 -9.50 -30.29 -27.02
CA PHE A 205 -9.85 -30.54 -25.62
C PHE A 205 -8.62 -30.56 -24.72
N SER A 206 -7.53 -31.22 -25.14
CA SER A 206 -6.27 -31.24 -24.38
C SER A 206 -5.69 -29.84 -24.21
N GLN A 207 -5.60 -29.07 -25.31
CA GLN A 207 -5.10 -27.69 -25.28
C GLN A 207 -5.97 -26.77 -24.39
N ARG A 208 -7.29 -26.93 -24.43
CA ARG A 208 -8.20 -26.10 -23.62
C ARG A 208 -8.24 -26.53 -22.14
N SER A 209 -7.99 -27.80 -21.87
CA SER A 209 -7.79 -28.34 -20.52
C SER A 209 -6.53 -27.76 -19.90
N THR A 210 -5.40 -27.76 -20.63
CA THR A 210 -4.16 -27.15 -20.16
C THR A 210 -4.29 -25.64 -19.97
N GLU A 211 -5.01 -24.95 -20.86
CA GLU A 211 -5.31 -23.53 -20.70
C GLU A 211 -6.07 -23.25 -19.40
N SER A 212 -7.12 -24.02 -19.12
CA SER A 212 -7.91 -23.86 -17.89
C SER A 212 -7.08 -24.13 -16.63
N ALA A 213 -6.16 -25.09 -16.69
CA ALA A 213 -5.24 -25.39 -15.59
C ALA A 213 -4.27 -24.22 -15.34
N VAL A 214 -3.71 -23.63 -16.40
CA VAL A 214 -2.82 -22.45 -16.32
C VAL A 214 -3.56 -21.25 -15.74
N VAL A 215 -4.78 -20.97 -16.20
CA VAL A 215 -5.60 -19.86 -15.70
C VAL A 215 -5.97 -20.05 -14.23
N ASN A 216 -6.34 -21.27 -13.82
CA ASN A 216 -6.61 -21.57 -12.42
C ASN A 216 -5.35 -21.43 -11.55
N ALA A 217 -4.21 -21.93 -12.03
CA ALA A 217 -2.93 -21.79 -11.34
C ALA A 217 -2.52 -20.31 -11.20
N LEU A 218 -2.80 -19.49 -12.22
CA LEU A 218 -2.59 -18.05 -12.18
C LEU A 218 -3.46 -17.40 -11.09
N GLY A 219 -4.75 -17.74 -11.03
CA GLY A 219 -5.67 -17.28 -9.97
C GLY A 219 -5.15 -17.61 -8.56
N VAL A 220 -4.84 -18.89 -8.31
CA VAL A 220 -4.29 -19.34 -7.03
C VAL A 220 -2.97 -18.64 -6.71
N GLY A 221 -2.08 -18.47 -7.70
CA GLY A 221 -0.81 -17.75 -7.54
C GLY A 221 -1.02 -16.29 -7.14
N MET A 222 -1.97 -15.59 -7.75
CA MET A 222 -2.32 -14.21 -7.39
C MET A 222 -2.92 -14.11 -5.98
N ALA A 223 -3.83 -15.04 -5.60
CA ALA A 223 -4.39 -15.09 -4.25
C ALA A 223 -3.33 -15.31 -3.18
N LEU A 224 -2.41 -16.26 -3.41
CA LEU A 224 -1.29 -16.53 -2.51
C LEU A 224 -0.35 -15.32 -2.41
N LEU A 225 -0.03 -14.67 -3.53
CA LEU A 225 0.77 -13.45 -3.54
C LEU A 225 0.08 -12.35 -2.73
N CYS A 226 -1.22 -12.17 -2.91
CA CYS A 226 -2.01 -11.19 -2.15
C CYS A 226 -1.90 -11.43 -0.66
N GLY A 227 -2.17 -12.67 -0.22
CA GLY A 227 -2.08 -13.08 1.18
C GLY A 227 -0.68 -12.83 1.77
N MET A 228 0.38 -13.16 1.04
CA MET A 228 1.76 -12.94 1.50
C MET A 228 2.11 -11.46 1.61
N VAL A 229 1.72 -10.63 0.64
CA VAL A 229 1.97 -9.17 0.66
C VAL A 229 1.22 -8.52 1.81
N VAL A 230 -0.07 -8.85 1.99
CA VAL A 230 -0.89 -8.33 3.09
C VAL A 230 -0.30 -8.77 4.43
N LEU A 231 0.03 -10.06 4.58
CA LEU A 231 0.65 -10.59 5.80
C LEU A 231 1.98 -9.89 6.11
N ALA A 232 2.82 -9.69 5.10
CA ALA A 232 4.08 -8.96 5.26
C ALA A 232 3.86 -7.49 5.63
N ALA A 233 2.82 -6.84 5.08
CA ALA A 233 2.48 -5.46 5.37
C ALA A 233 2.03 -5.27 6.82
N VAL A 234 1.16 -6.15 7.33
CA VAL A 234 0.59 -6.04 8.70
C VAL A 234 1.50 -6.60 9.80
N SER A 235 2.42 -7.49 9.45
CA SER A 235 3.29 -8.13 10.44
C SER A 235 4.18 -7.11 11.16
N PRO A 236 4.43 -7.27 12.47
CA PRO A 236 5.36 -6.40 13.21
C PRO A 236 6.75 -6.37 12.57
N LYS A 237 7.45 -5.24 12.66
CA LYS A 237 8.85 -5.15 12.24
C LYS A 237 9.71 -5.62 13.41
N ASP A 238 10.33 -6.79 13.28
CA ASP A 238 11.31 -7.27 14.27
C ASP A 238 12.37 -6.17 14.46
N ARG A 239 12.45 -5.61 15.67
CA ARG A 239 13.51 -4.68 16.04
C ARG A 239 14.74 -5.50 16.40
N PRO A 240 15.85 -5.43 15.65
CA PRO A 240 17.10 -6.01 16.13
C PRO A 240 17.59 -5.13 17.29
N GLY A 241 17.51 -5.65 18.52
CA GLY A 241 18.06 -5.00 19.70
C GLY A 241 17.05 -4.59 20.78
N GLY A 242 16.25 -5.54 21.27
CA GLY A 242 15.71 -5.47 22.64
C GLY A 242 16.50 -6.45 23.50
N LYS A 243 17.56 -5.99 24.17
CA LYS A 243 18.12 -6.77 25.28
C LYS A 243 16.97 -7.03 26.24
N SER A 244 16.73 -8.29 26.56
CA SER A 244 15.84 -8.69 27.64
C SER A 244 16.15 -7.83 28.85
N SER A 245 15.16 -7.03 29.28
CA SER A 245 15.24 -6.31 30.54
C SER A 245 15.45 -7.35 31.63
N THR A 246 16.65 -7.32 32.20
CA THR A 246 17.04 -8.00 33.43
C THR A 246 15.85 -8.03 34.40
N THR A 247 15.44 -9.25 34.75
CA THR A 247 14.57 -9.53 35.89
C THR A 247 15.11 -8.79 37.11
N ARG A 248 14.51 -7.65 37.45
CA ARG A 248 14.78 -6.96 38.71
C ARG A 248 14.14 -7.82 39.78
N THR A 249 14.97 -8.59 40.48
CA THR A 249 14.61 -9.35 41.66
C THR A 249 13.87 -8.44 42.64
N SER A 250 12.58 -8.74 42.86
CA SER A 250 11.80 -8.12 43.92
C SER A 250 12.23 -8.72 45.25
N LYS A 251 12.97 -7.95 46.03
CA LYS A 251 13.20 -8.08 47.47
C LYS A 251 13.26 -6.63 47.98
N ALA A 252 12.55 -6.17 49.00
CA ALA A 252 11.42 -6.61 49.78
C ALA A 252 11.00 -5.38 50.64
N ILE A 253 9.93 -5.56 51.42
CA ILE A 253 9.63 -4.91 52.73
C ILE A 253 8.72 -3.66 52.72
N ASN A 254 7.48 -3.95 53.12
CA ASN A 254 6.45 -3.08 53.70
C ASN A 254 6.96 -2.23 54.89
N GLY A 255 6.31 -1.08 55.12
CA GLY A 255 6.21 -0.54 56.47
C GLY A 255 5.98 0.97 56.53
N TYR A 256 4.72 1.37 56.51
CA TYR A 256 4.26 2.68 56.96
C TYR A 256 4.47 2.80 58.48
N HIS A 257 4.98 3.92 58.98
CA HIS A 257 4.74 4.35 60.36
C HIS A 257 4.74 5.88 60.49
N TYR A 258 3.67 6.37 61.12
CA TYR A 258 3.41 7.75 61.53
C TYR A 258 4.41 8.24 62.60
N GLY A 259 4.62 9.56 62.64
CA GLY A 259 5.66 10.21 63.43
C GLY A 259 5.41 10.41 64.92
N THR A 260 6.39 11.04 65.57
CA THR A 260 6.31 11.67 66.90
C THR A 260 7.48 12.65 67.10
N SER A 261 7.12 13.87 67.47
CA SER A 261 7.67 14.73 68.56
C SER A 261 9.10 15.28 68.53
N ASN A 262 9.14 16.62 68.38
CA ASN A 262 9.97 17.64 69.03
C ASN A 262 11.06 17.22 70.04
N VAL A 263 12.29 17.70 69.84
CA VAL A 263 13.16 18.25 70.90
C VAL A 263 13.97 19.42 70.34
N VAL A 264 13.83 20.58 70.98
CA VAL A 264 14.68 21.77 70.84
C VAL A 264 15.84 21.63 71.83
N HIS A 265 17.08 21.96 71.42
CA HIS A 265 18.11 22.43 72.34
C HIS A 265 18.94 23.54 71.67
N VAL A 266 19.18 24.59 72.45
CA VAL A 266 19.81 25.87 72.15
C VAL A 266 21.16 25.96 72.88
N SER A 267 22.10 26.74 72.31
CA SER A 267 23.27 27.40 72.93
C SER A 267 24.50 26.54 73.31
N ASP A 268 25.77 26.98 73.28
CA ASP A 268 26.45 28.29 73.10
C ASP A 268 27.97 28.08 72.82
N GLY A 269 28.64 29.13 72.31
CA GLY A 269 30.07 29.47 72.53
C GLY A 269 31.13 28.66 71.77
N GLU A 270 32.28 29.16 71.29
CA GLU A 270 32.99 30.44 71.44
C GLU A 270 34.04 30.57 70.32
N THR A 271 34.39 31.83 70.01
CA THR A 271 35.59 32.48 69.43
C THR A 271 36.86 31.62 69.15
N ASN A 272 37.80 31.90 68.22
CA ASN A 272 38.34 33.19 67.76
C ASN A 272 39.36 33.02 66.58
N HIS A 273 39.51 34.10 65.79
CA HIS A 273 40.70 34.62 65.06
C HIS A 273 41.37 33.98 63.80
N GLY A 274 41.47 34.82 62.75
CA GLY A 274 42.44 34.78 61.64
C GLY A 274 42.02 35.66 60.44
N PRO A 275 42.78 36.68 59.98
CA PRO A 275 42.25 37.77 59.13
C PRO A 275 42.46 37.65 57.61
N ARG A 276 41.47 38.22 56.89
CA ARG A 276 41.48 39.02 55.64
C ARG A 276 42.53 38.73 54.54
N HIS A 277 42.01 38.47 53.34
CA HIS A 277 42.49 39.12 52.12
C HIS A 277 41.31 39.71 51.34
N HIS A 278 41.42 40.99 51.01
CA HIS A 278 40.54 41.76 50.14
C HIS A 278 40.68 41.28 48.68
N ASP A 279 39.58 41.29 47.92
CA ASP A 279 39.55 42.02 46.65
C ASP A 279 38.11 42.34 46.20
N HIS A 280 37.97 43.59 45.78
CA HIS A 280 36.77 44.30 45.33
C HIS A 280 36.26 43.77 43.99
N TYR A 281 34.94 43.62 43.82
CA TYR A 281 34.23 44.07 42.60
C TYR A 281 32.78 44.49 42.92
N HIS A 282 32.46 45.72 42.52
CA HIS A 282 31.20 46.43 42.69
C HIS A 282 30.08 45.95 41.73
N TYR A 283 28.85 45.88 42.25
CA TYR A 283 27.62 46.17 41.49
C TYR A 283 26.94 47.37 42.16
N PRO A 284 26.20 48.24 41.43
CA PRO A 284 24.74 48.15 41.58
C PRO A 284 23.87 48.60 40.38
N ARG A 285 22.69 47.94 40.32
CA ARG A 285 21.30 48.35 39.97
C ARG A 285 20.92 48.99 38.61
N PRO A 286 19.77 48.55 38.04
CA PRO A 286 19.08 49.21 36.93
C PRO A 286 18.16 50.35 37.38
N THR A 287 18.09 51.40 36.56
CA THR A 287 17.23 52.58 36.72
C THR A 287 15.82 52.35 36.14
N LEU A 288 14.83 52.85 36.88
CA LEU A 288 13.41 52.98 36.54
C LEU A 288 13.14 54.34 35.86
N GLN A 289 12.30 54.34 34.82
CA GLN A 289 11.42 55.45 34.40
C GLN A 289 10.34 54.82 33.50
N GLY A 290 9.02 54.89 33.68
CA GLY A 290 8.15 55.79 34.44
C GLY A 290 7.08 56.32 33.47
N GLY A 291 5.83 55.84 33.53
CA GLY A 291 4.72 56.43 32.74
C GLY A 291 3.41 55.62 32.72
N LYS A 292 2.37 56.18 33.37
CA LYS A 292 1.00 55.65 33.63
C LYS A 292 0.06 55.59 32.41
N LYS A 293 -0.95 54.67 32.45
CA LYS A 293 -2.43 54.88 32.32
C LYS A 293 -3.13 53.49 32.28
N VAL A 294 -3.78 53.03 33.36
CA VAL A 294 -5.23 53.10 33.70
C VAL A 294 -6.17 52.34 32.73
N ALA A 295 -6.66 51.20 33.25
CA ALA A 295 -7.98 50.52 33.17
C ALA A 295 -8.90 50.66 31.93
N GLY A 296 -9.44 49.50 31.52
CA GLY A 296 -10.64 49.34 30.71
C GLY A 296 -10.84 47.89 30.27
N ASP A 297 -11.69 47.14 30.98
CA ASP A 297 -12.37 45.94 30.49
C ASP A 297 -13.04 46.23 29.13
N GLU A 298 -13.17 45.20 28.28
CA GLU A 298 -14.38 44.85 27.50
C GLU A 298 -14.11 43.65 26.56
N ASP A 299 -14.76 42.53 26.92
CA ASP A 299 -15.57 41.63 26.08
C ASP A 299 -15.16 41.40 24.61
N TRP A 300 -14.60 40.23 24.30
CA TRP A 300 -14.49 39.72 22.92
C TRP A 300 -15.63 38.75 22.60
N LYS A 301 -16.70 39.31 22.02
CA LYS A 301 -17.78 38.56 21.39
C LYS A 301 -17.36 37.91 20.07
N LEU A 302 -17.85 36.68 19.96
CA LEU A 302 -17.98 35.81 18.79
C LEU A 302 -18.60 36.52 17.58
N HIS A 303 -18.11 36.25 16.38
CA HIS A 303 -18.92 36.29 15.15
C HIS A 303 -18.42 35.25 14.13
N ASN A 304 -19.35 34.32 13.83
CA ASN A 304 -19.60 33.49 12.64
C ASN A 304 -18.44 32.95 11.80
#